data_AF-A0A151J5T5-F1
#
_entry.id   AF-A0A151J5T5-F1
#
_cell.length_a   1.000
_cell.length_b   1.000
_cell.length_c   1.000
_cell.angle_alpha   90.00
_cell.angle_beta   90.00
_cell.angle_gamma   90.00
#
_symmetry.space_group_name_H-M   'P 1'
#
loop_
_entity.id
_entity.type
_entity.pdbx_description
1 polymer ?
#
loop_
_entity_poly.entity_id
_entity_poly.type
_entity_poly.pdbx_seq_one_letter_code
_entity_poly.pdbx_strand_id
1 'polypeptide(L)'
;MDPMEFTKYTEGYFTSRRSDMFFSGIASDPTIEQTLMKGMSVEGGPFKRGATESVVYKWIRGVIYSKDIIEGIENFCDISFNKSHQHSDSTDARIERDDVDVKILVDFFKQHRPFPDTDAIISIATGITGDKDINCYDAFEEGLKVMKKTEGKNLRDLKLSRKDKINPLLAKNNKIKIHNDMIPVDPLLLFQRICVLKKTDEELKDYLNYELAPYPLALFEDGELRKTKKSTFYELFSEISIDLKSLQNIHYVIDGGMLLYRCKWQLNETFKIICDLYVRYLKNNYNSNTYVVFDGYKKDSIKSAERNRRALKNKCADIEFDENMSLKIAQDKFLSNNKNKSRLIEMLRITLADNNIFTCQVERDADTLIVHTAVNLEKKNVVIVSEDIDVLVILTALVTEDRKIYFVKPSRGKVQKKIFSSKSLEKSVPKCKEHILFLHALTGCDTTSAFFNKSKIKFAKTFEKRHDLHESAKVFKNVNEVSNNIFQAGTACILGLYGAPEQIKDLNAFRFKSFIKATTKNTSAFLSSLPPTADAAVQHLKRVYLQIQIWLGNDIDIENWGWKYSNNILIAITTDQLPAPDTLLKMLFCSCKKGCGAACGCRKSGLHCSVACLQCSDDTCLNAPPIIQMNEVEENI
;
A
#
# COMPACT_ATOMS: atom_id res chain seq x y z
N MET A 1 -72.93 -18.46 -0.55
CA MET A 1 -72.57 -17.42 0.43
C MET A 1 -73.48 -17.62 1.63
N ASP A 2 -72.95 -17.52 2.84
CA ASP A 2 -73.76 -17.63 4.04
C ASP A 2 -74.79 -16.47 4.11
N PRO A 3 -76.02 -16.67 4.65
CA PRO A 3 -77.02 -15.59 4.71
C PRO A 3 -76.56 -14.36 5.50
N MET A 4 -75.75 -14.54 6.55
CA MET A 4 -75.20 -13.43 7.34
C MET A 4 -74.05 -12.73 6.61
N GLU A 5 -73.23 -13.45 5.83
CA GLU A 5 -72.23 -12.85 4.94
C GLU A 5 -72.89 -12.03 3.82
N PHE A 6 -73.95 -12.55 3.20
CA PHE A 6 -74.66 -11.85 2.13
C PHE A 6 -75.24 -10.52 2.61
N THR A 7 -75.86 -10.51 3.80
CA THR A 7 -76.38 -9.28 4.43
C THR A 7 -75.27 -8.25 4.67
N LYS A 8 -74.15 -8.66 5.28
CA LYS A 8 -72.99 -7.76 5.52
C LYS A 8 -72.36 -7.26 4.22
N TYR A 9 -72.36 -8.07 3.16
CA TYR A 9 -71.90 -7.66 1.84
C TYR A 9 -72.82 -6.57 1.25
N THR A 10 -74.13 -6.74 1.31
CA THR A 10 -75.11 -5.73 0.85
C THR A 10 -75.11 -4.45 1.69
N GLU A 11 -74.72 -4.53 2.96
CA GLU A 11 -74.49 -3.36 3.84
C GLU A 11 -73.13 -2.65 3.59
N GLY A 12 -72.30 -3.15 2.67
CA GLY A 12 -71.09 -2.47 2.18
C GLY A 12 -69.80 -2.75 2.94
N TYR A 13 -69.78 -3.71 3.88
CA TYR A 13 -68.64 -4.01 4.78
C TYR A 13 -67.36 -4.56 4.09
N PHE A 14 -67.34 -4.66 2.75
CA PHE A 14 -66.17 -5.03 1.95
C PHE A 14 -65.39 -3.82 1.40
N THR A 15 -65.83 -2.59 1.69
CA THR A 15 -65.15 -1.35 1.26
C THR A 15 -64.89 -0.38 2.42
N SER A 16 -63.74 0.30 2.35
CA SER A 16 -63.34 1.40 3.22
C SER A 16 -63.51 2.74 2.48
N ARG A 17 -63.99 3.78 3.16
CA ARG A 17 -64.14 5.14 2.60
C ARG A 17 -63.20 6.12 3.32
N ARG A 18 -62.66 7.09 2.58
CA ARG A 18 -61.81 8.19 3.13
C ARG A 18 -62.44 9.57 3.00
N SER A 19 -63.67 9.65 2.49
CA SER A 19 -64.46 10.88 2.34
C SER A 19 -65.95 10.52 2.28
N ASP A 20 -66.83 11.49 2.54
CA ASP A 20 -68.28 11.27 2.59
C ASP A 20 -68.95 11.22 1.19
N MET A 21 -68.15 11.30 0.12
CA MET A 21 -68.59 11.24 -1.27
C MET A 21 -69.18 9.86 -1.62
N PHE A 22 -70.37 9.86 -2.24
CA PHE A 22 -71.23 8.67 -2.38
C PHE A 22 -70.57 7.46 -3.08
N PHE A 23 -69.62 7.69 -3.99
CA PHE A 23 -68.90 6.67 -4.78
C PHE A 23 -67.42 6.48 -4.39
N SER A 24 -66.97 6.94 -3.20
CA SER A 24 -65.54 6.93 -2.80
C SER A 24 -65.07 5.70 -1.98
N GLY A 25 -65.67 4.52 -2.21
CA GLY A 25 -65.31 3.27 -1.53
C GLY A 25 -64.19 2.48 -2.22
N ILE A 26 -63.20 2.01 -1.46
CA ILE A 26 -62.07 1.20 -1.92
C ILE A 26 -62.09 -0.16 -1.19
N ALA A 27 -61.75 -1.27 -1.85
CA ALA A 27 -61.66 -2.57 -1.19
C ALA A 27 -60.59 -2.61 -0.08
N SER A 28 -60.82 -3.44 0.95
CA SER A 28 -60.00 -3.48 2.17
C SER A 28 -58.54 -3.91 1.92
N ASP A 29 -58.31 -4.86 1.01
CA ASP A 29 -56.98 -5.42 0.73
C ASP A 29 -56.02 -4.39 0.05
N PRO A 30 -56.41 -3.72 -1.04
CA PRO A 30 -55.67 -2.55 -1.56
C PRO A 30 -55.44 -1.44 -0.53
N THR A 31 -56.38 -1.26 0.41
CA THR A 31 -56.25 -0.25 1.47
C THR A 31 -55.14 -0.61 2.47
N ILE A 32 -54.94 -1.89 2.77
CA ILE A 32 -53.89 -2.38 3.69
C ILE A 32 -52.51 -2.33 3.01
N GLU A 33 -52.41 -2.73 1.74
CA GLU A 33 -51.14 -2.67 1.00
C GLU A 33 -50.62 -1.21 0.90
N GLN A 34 -51.50 -0.26 0.60
CA GLN A 34 -51.16 1.16 0.46
C GLN A 34 -50.89 1.89 1.80
N THR A 35 -51.22 1.32 2.96
CA THR A 35 -51.10 2.01 4.26
C THR A 35 -50.21 1.32 5.28
N LEU A 36 -50.11 0.00 5.29
CA LEU A 36 -49.33 -0.74 6.28
C LEU A 36 -48.05 -1.30 5.67
N MET A 37 -48.15 -2.08 4.58
CA MET A 37 -47.01 -2.78 3.98
C MET A 37 -45.87 -1.84 3.55
N LYS A 38 -46.19 -0.59 3.20
CA LYS A 38 -45.23 0.51 2.92
C LYS A 38 -44.18 0.70 4.03
N GLY A 39 -44.57 0.52 5.29
CA GLY A 39 -43.66 0.62 6.46
C GLY A 39 -42.82 -0.63 6.72
N MET A 40 -43.22 -1.79 6.20
CA MET A 40 -42.80 -3.09 6.76
C MET A 40 -41.57 -3.72 6.10
N SER A 41 -41.20 -3.26 4.91
CA SER A 41 -40.06 -3.78 4.15
C SER A 41 -38.71 -3.47 4.81
N VAL A 42 -38.04 -4.50 5.35
CA VAL A 42 -36.65 -4.43 5.87
C VAL A 42 -35.89 -5.63 5.31
N GLU A 43 -34.61 -5.45 4.96
CA GLU A 43 -33.85 -6.45 4.21
C GLU A 43 -33.63 -7.75 5.00
N GLY A 44 -33.99 -8.89 4.39
CA GLY A 44 -33.91 -10.23 4.97
C GLY A 44 -35.23 -10.81 5.52
N GLY A 45 -36.24 -9.97 5.78
CA GLY A 45 -37.53 -10.39 6.36
C GLY A 45 -37.42 -11.05 7.75
N PRO A 46 -38.54 -11.49 8.35
CA PRO A 46 -38.51 -12.16 9.65
C PRO A 46 -38.00 -13.62 9.59
N PHE A 47 -37.67 -14.14 8.39
CA PHE A 47 -37.40 -15.56 8.15
C PHE A 47 -35.95 -15.87 7.76
N LYS A 48 -35.00 -15.54 8.66
CA LYS A 48 -33.74 -16.30 8.71
C LYS A 48 -33.99 -17.64 9.40
N ARG A 49 -33.34 -18.73 8.94
CA ARG A 49 -33.55 -20.09 9.45
C ARG A 49 -33.36 -20.13 10.98
N GLY A 50 -34.39 -20.55 11.71
CA GLY A 50 -34.42 -20.61 13.18
C GLY A 50 -35.44 -19.69 13.87
N ALA A 51 -36.22 -18.88 13.13
CA ALA A 51 -37.25 -18.03 13.70
C ALA A 51 -38.44 -18.83 14.29
N THR A 52 -38.88 -18.48 15.49
CA THR A 52 -40.09 -19.01 16.15
C THR A 52 -41.27 -18.05 16.02
N GLU A 53 -42.51 -18.52 16.18
CA GLU A 53 -43.72 -17.67 16.11
C GLU A 53 -43.62 -16.42 17.01
N SER A 54 -43.00 -16.54 18.19
CA SER A 54 -42.82 -15.42 19.12
C SER A 54 -41.98 -14.26 18.54
N VAL A 55 -41.05 -14.54 17.63
CA VAL A 55 -40.20 -13.55 16.95
C VAL A 55 -41.00 -12.86 15.84
N VAL A 56 -41.79 -13.64 15.09
CA VAL A 56 -42.68 -13.13 14.03
C VAL A 56 -43.75 -12.21 14.64
N TYR A 57 -44.36 -12.60 15.77
CA TYR A 57 -45.36 -11.80 16.48
C TYR A 57 -44.82 -10.45 16.97
N LYS A 58 -43.61 -10.44 17.53
CA LYS A 58 -42.94 -9.20 17.98
C LYS A 58 -42.59 -8.29 16.80
N TRP A 59 -42.15 -8.86 15.67
CA TRP A 59 -41.84 -8.10 14.45
C TRP A 59 -43.09 -7.44 13.87
N ILE A 60 -44.20 -8.18 13.73
CA ILE A 60 -45.48 -7.66 13.20
C ILE A 60 -46.02 -6.51 14.07
N ARG A 61 -45.99 -6.64 15.41
CA ARG A 61 -46.52 -5.59 16.32
C ARG A 61 -45.63 -4.35 16.43
N GLY A 62 -44.30 -4.48 16.28
CA GLY A 62 -43.37 -3.36 16.37
C GLY A 62 -43.30 -2.52 15.09
N VAL A 63 -43.41 -3.16 13.93
CA VAL A 63 -43.24 -2.52 12.62
C VAL A 63 -44.34 -1.50 12.30
N ILE A 64 -45.54 -1.63 12.86
CA ILE A 64 -46.64 -0.66 12.68
C ILE A 64 -46.25 0.72 13.22
N TYR A 65 -45.82 0.80 14.48
CA TYR A 65 -45.32 2.06 15.06
C TYR A 65 -44.02 2.52 14.41
N SER A 66 -43.17 1.59 13.97
CA SER A 66 -41.99 1.94 13.19
C SER A 66 -42.30 2.49 11.81
N LYS A 67 -43.55 2.55 11.35
CA LYS A 67 -43.92 3.21 10.09
C LYS A 67 -44.11 4.74 10.25
N ASP A 68 -44.73 5.23 11.30
CA ASP A 68 -45.32 6.58 11.22
C ASP A 68 -44.36 7.74 11.52
N ILE A 69 -43.04 7.49 11.67
CA ILE A 69 -42.09 8.52 12.13
C ILE A 69 -40.95 8.84 11.15
N ILE A 70 -40.43 7.93 10.29
CA ILE A 70 -39.71 8.38 9.07
C ILE A 70 -40.76 9.10 8.16
N GLU A 71 -42.07 8.93 8.47
CA GLU A 71 -43.20 9.76 7.98
C GLU A 71 -43.10 11.24 8.37
N GLY A 72 -42.19 11.61 9.27
CA GLY A 72 -41.72 12.98 9.48
C GLY A 72 -40.32 13.30 8.97
N ILE A 73 -39.53 12.31 8.50
CA ILE A 73 -38.05 12.40 8.49
C ILE A 73 -37.46 12.76 7.15
N GLU A 74 -37.78 12.09 6.03
CA GLU A 74 -37.56 12.80 4.77
C GLU A 74 -38.71 13.78 4.54
N ASN A 75 -39.63 14.02 5.49
CA ASN A 75 -40.30 15.33 5.59
C ASN A 75 -39.41 16.42 6.24
N PHE A 76 -38.09 16.16 6.32
CA PHE A 76 -37.08 17.06 6.86
C PHE A 76 -35.72 16.92 6.10
N CYS A 77 -35.58 17.65 4.98
CA CYS A 77 -34.58 17.48 3.90
C CYS A 77 -35.09 18.23 2.64
N ASP A 78 -35.09 17.58 1.48
CA ASP A 78 -36.07 17.85 0.39
C ASP A 78 -36.82 16.53 0.08
N ILE A 79 -38.16 16.59 -0.04
CA ILE A 79 -38.92 15.93 1.04
C ILE A 79 -40.10 14.97 0.72
N SER A 80 -40.02 13.72 1.22
CA SER A 80 -40.98 13.00 2.12
C SER A 80 -40.61 11.49 2.28
N PHE A 81 -40.49 10.90 3.48
CA PHE A 81 -40.38 9.41 3.67
C PHE A 81 -41.49 8.90 4.63
N ASN A 82 -41.51 7.62 5.10
CA ASN A 82 -42.56 6.97 5.94
C ASN A 82 -42.15 5.78 6.96
N LYS A 83 -41.20 5.87 7.96
CA LYS A 83 -40.70 4.82 9.04
C LYS A 83 -39.72 5.13 10.31
N SER A 84 -40.10 5.39 11.57
CA SER A 84 -39.22 5.83 12.73
C SER A 84 -37.63 5.80 12.78
N HIS A 85 -36.87 6.81 12.29
CA HIS A 85 -35.62 7.43 12.88
C HIS A 85 -34.87 8.47 11.97
N GLN A 86 -34.51 9.68 12.45
CA GLN A 86 -33.72 10.70 11.69
C GLN A 86 -32.24 10.66 12.06
N HIS A 87 -31.36 10.96 11.10
CA HIS A 87 -29.92 11.08 11.28
C HIS A 87 -29.54 12.45 11.89
N SER A 88 -28.54 12.48 12.78
CA SER A 88 -28.03 13.71 13.41
C SER A 88 -27.54 14.76 12.41
N ASP A 89 -27.09 14.28 11.26
CA ASP A 89 -26.32 15.04 10.27
C ASP A 89 -27.23 15.82 9.31
N SER A 90 -28.55 15.61 9.39
CA SER A 90 -29.57 16.28 8.57
C SER A 90 -30.13 17.58 9.19
N THR A 91 -29.57 18.07 10.31
CA THR A 91 -30.17 19.19 11.09
C THR A 91 -29.60 20.56 10.73
N ASP A 92 -30.45 21.59 10.66
CA ASP A 92 -30.05 22.95 10.22
C ASP A 92 -28.84 23.53 10.99
N ALA A 93 -28.80 23.40 12.32
CA ALA A 93 -27.68 23.88 13.13
C ALA A 93 -26.40 23.03 12.99
N ARG A 94 -26.51 21.82 12.45
CA ARG A 94 -25.37 20.99 12.04
C ARG A 94 -24.91 21.41 10.64
N ILE A 95 -25.84 21.61 9.71
CA ILE A 95 -25.61 22.13 8.36
C ILE A 95 -24.91 23.50 8.42
N GLU A 96 -25.45 24.47 9.17
CA GLU A 96 -24.87 25.81 9.32
C GLU A 96 -23.47 25.78 9.98
N ARG A 97 -23.24 24.87 10.93
CA ARG A 97 -21.90 24.69 11.51
C ARG A 97 -20.94 24.08 10.51
N ASP A 98 -21.38 23.06 9.78
CA ASP A 98 -20.57 22.43 8.74
C ASP A 98 -20.30 23.42 7.59
N ASP A 99 -21.21 24.33 7.28
CA ASP A 99 -21.00 25.45 6.35
C ASP A 99 -19.99 26.47 6.88
N VAL A 100 -20.02 26.81 8.17
CA VAL A 100 -19.00 27.66 8.82
C VAL A 100 -17.64 26.98 8.83
N ASP A 101 -17.56 25.69 9.17
CA ASP A 101 -16.33 24.90 9.17
C ASP A 101 -15.77 24.75 7.74
N VAL A 102 -16.65 24.52 6.74
CA VAL A 102 -16.31 24.55 5.30
C VAL A 102 -15.80 25.92 4.89
N LYS A 103 -16.42 27.01 5.34
CA LYS A 103 -15.96 28.38 5.04
C LYS A 103 -14.57 28.66 5.64
N ILE A 104 -14.32 28.23 6.88
CA ILE A 104 -13.01 28.29 7.53
C ILE A 104 -11.97 27.49 6.72
N LEU A 105 -12.30 26.28 6.26
CA LEU A 105 -11.44 25.47 5.41
C LEU A 105 -11.16 26.13 4.05
N VAL A 106 -12.19 26.70 3.41
CA VAL A 106 -12.07 27.41 2.13
C VAL A 106 -11.18 28.64 2.26
N ASP A 107 -11.38 29.47 3.27
CA ASP A 107 -10.57 30.67 3.49
C ASP A 107 -9.13 30.33 3.92
N PHE A 108 -8.95 29.25 4.69
CA PHE A 108 -7.63 28.67 4.95
C PHE A 108 -6.93 28.23 3.66
N PHE A 109 -7.61 27.49 2.77
CA PHE A 109 -7.03 27.01 1.50
C PHE A 109 -6.80 28.11 0.45
N LYS A 110 -7.57 29.21 0.46
CA LYS A 110 -7.29 30.40 -0.37
C LYS A 110 -5.94 31.03 0.00
N GLN A 111 -5.63 31.10 1.29
CA GLN A 111 -4.39 31.68 1.81
C GLN A 111 -3.22 30.68 1.82
N HIS A 112 -3.50 29.39 2.02
CA HIS A 112 -2.51 28.33 2.24
C HIS A 112 -2.73 27.15 1.28
N ARG A 113 -2.71 27.43 -0.03
CA ARG A 113 -3.04 26.47 -1.09
C ARG A 113 -2.17 25.19 -0.98
N PRO A 114 -2.72 24.03 -0.55
CA PRO A 114 -1.92 22.85 -0.20
C PRO A 114 -1.79 21.84 -1.36
N PHE A 115 -2.38 22.19 -2.50
CA PHE A 115 -2.42 21.38 -3.71
C PHE A 115 -1.42 21.95 -4.71
N PRO A 116 -0.68 21.11 -5.46
CA PRO A 116 0.13 21.60 -6.56
C PRO A 116 -0.77 22.29 -7.59
N ASP A 117 -0.27 23.33 -8.25
CA ASP A 117 -0.87 23.85 -9.47
C ASP A 117 -0.61 22.84 -10.60
N THR A 118 -1.67 22.16 -11.03
CA THR A 118 -1.65 21.09 -12.04
C THR A 118 -3.01 20.96 -12.70
N ASP A 119 -3.03 20.86 -14.03
CA ASP A 119 -4.24 20.55 -14.79
C ASP A 119 -4.58 19.04 -14.75
N ALA A 120 -3.62 18.21 -14.32
CA ALA A 120 -3.81 16.78 -14.16
C ALA A 120 -4.32 16.42 -12.76
N ILE A 121 -5.29 15.51 -12.71
CA ILE A 121 -5.92 15.04 -11.47
C ILE A 121 -4.97 14.19 -10.64
N ILE A 122 -4.94 14.43 -9.33
CA ILE A 122 -4.06 13.71 -8.41
C ILE A 122 -4.85 13.12 -7.25
N SER A 123 -4.66 11.82 -7.01
CA SER A 123 -5.07 11.21 -5.75
C SER A 123 -4.29 11.83 -4.60
N ILE A 124 -4.96 12.60 -3.73
CA ILE A 124 -4.30 13.26 -2.58
C ILE A 124 -3.69 12.23 -1.62
N ALA A 125 -4.30 11.05 -1.50
CA ALA A 125 -3.87 9.97 -0.62
C ALA A 125 -2.66 9.16 -1.13
N THR A 126 -2.55 8.95 -2.46
CA THR A 126 -1.52 8.08 -3.07
C THR A 126 -0.55 8.79 -4.00
N GLY A 127 -0.75 10.08 -4.28
CA GLY A 127 0.08 10.87 -5.20
C GLY A 127 -0.05 10.48 -6.68
N ILE A 128 -0.89 9.51 -7.02
CA ILE A 128 -1.10 9.05 -8.41
C ILE A 128 -1.74 10.16 -9.22
N THR A 129 -1.04 10.60 -10.27
CA THR A 129 -1.56 11.53 -11.28
C THR A 129 -2.30 10.76 -12.37
N GLY A 130 -3.58 11.05 -12.54
CA GLY A 130 -4.39 10.61 -13.68
C GLY A 130 -3.86 11.19 -15.00
N ASP A 131 -3.99 10.41 -16.06
CA ASP A 131 -3.77 10.85 -17.44
C ASP A 131 -5.12 11.21 -18.09
N LYS A 132 -5.08 11.50 -19.40
CA LYS A 132 -6.25 11.89 -20.20
C LYS A 132 -7.35 10.82 -20.26
N ASP A 133 -7.07 9.58 -19.83
CA ASP A 133 -8.02 8.46 -19.83
C ASP A 133 -8.82 8.34 -18.51
N ILE A 134 -8.42 9.07 -17.46
CA ILE A 134 -9.20 9.20 -16.23
C ILE A 134 -10.29 10.26 -16.44
N ASN A 135 -11.53 9.95 -16.05
CA ASN A 135 -12.69 10.86 -16.17
C ASN A 135 -13.61 10.84 -14.93
N CYS A 136 -13.13 10.36 -13.78
CA CYS A 136 -13.93 10.26 -12.56
C CYS A 136 -14.28 11.59 -11.86
N TYR A 137 -13.68 12.69 -12.32
CA TYR A 137 -14.00 14.05 -11.90
C TYR A 137 -15.24 14.58 -12.62
N ASP A 138 -15.33 14.30 -13.93
CA ASP A 138 -16.48 14.63 -14.78
C ASP A 138 -17.61 13.59 -14.68
N ALA A 139 -17.63 12.76 -13.62
CA ALA A 139 -18.56 11.64 -13.52
C ALA A 139 -20.04 12.05 -13.58
N PHE A 140 -20.37 13.25 -13.11
CA PHE A 140 -21.71 13.84 -13.23
C PHE A 140 -22.02 14.23 -14.68
N GLU A 141 -21.13 14.95 -15.36
CA GLU A 141 -21.30 15.38 -16.75
C GLU A 141 -21.32 14.21 -17.74
N GLU A 142 -20.45 13.22 -17.57
CA GLU A 142 -20.49 11.96 -18.30
C GLU A 142 -21.78 11.17 -17.99
N GLY A 143 -22.24 11.18 -16.74
CA GLY A 143 -23.54 10.66 -16.34
C GLY A 143 -24.70 11.33 -17.08
N LEU A 144 -24.72 12.67 -17.17
CA LEU A 144 -25.72 13.43 -17.93
C LEU A 144 -25.67 13.13 -19.44
N LYS A 145 -24.46 13.00 -20.02
CA LYS A 145 -24.28 12.59 -21.43
C LYS A 145 -24.84 11.19 -21.67
N VAL A 146 -24.68 10.26 -20.73
CA VAL A 146 -25.29 8.92 -20.80
C VAL A 146 -26.81 9.00 -20.63
N MET A 147 -27.31 9.76 -19.66
CA MET A 147 -28.73 9.94 -19.40
C MET A 147 -29.47 10.47 -20.63
N LYS A 148 -28.94 11.51 -21.29
CA LYS A 148 -29.49 12.05 -22.56
C LYS A 148 -29.48 11.03 -23.70
N LYS A 149 -28.51 10.10 -23.75
CA LYS A 149 -28.54 8.96 -24.71
C LYS A 149 -29.63 7.94 -24.39
N THR A 150 -30.22 7.97 -23.19
CA THR A 150 -31.22 7.00 -22.70
C THR A 150 -32.65 7.55 -22.62
N GLU A 151 -32.82 8.87 -22.64
CA GLU A 151 -34.13 9.53 -22.79
C GLU A 151 -34.89 8.99 -24.01
N GLY A 152 -36.20 8.75 -23.84
CA GLY A 152 -37.08 8.22 -24.89
C GLY A 152 -36.88 6.74 -25.27
N LYS A 153 -36.00 5.98 -24.61
CA LYS A 153 -35.80 4.54 -24.87
C LYS A 153 -36.49 3.67 -23.84
N ASN A 154 -37.04 2.53 -24.29
CA ASN A 154 -37.55 1.51 -23.38
C ASN A 154 -36.41 0.85 -22.59
N LEU A 155 -36.68 0.45 -21.35
CA LEU A 155 -35.73 -0.21 -20.45
C LEU A 155 -35.01 -1.42 -21.09
N ARG A 156 -35.71 -2.14 -21.99
CA ARG A 156 -35.21 -3.33 -22.71
C ARG A 156 -34.18 -3.01 -23.79
N ASP A 157 -34.19 -1.78 -24.31
CA ASP A 157 -33.32 -1.31 -25.40
C ASP A 157 -32.08 -0.55 -24.88
N LEU A 158 -31.99 -0.36 -23.55
CA LEU A 158 -30.84 0.26 -22.89
C LEU A 158 -29.60 -0.63 -22.98
N LYS A 159 -28.64 -0.21 -23.80
CA LYS A 159 -27.31 -0.81 -23.90
C LYS A 159 -26.26 0.20 -23.42
N LEU A 160 -25.92 0.14 -22.14
CA LEU A 160 -24.82 0.91 -21.57
C LEU A 160 -23.48 0.34 -22.06
N SER A 161 -22.67 1.16 -22.72
CA SER A 161 -21.38 0.68 -23.25
C SER A 161 -20.34 0.58 -22.14
N ARG A 162 -19.44 -0.40 -22.23
CA ARG A 162 -18.22 -0.40 -21.39
C ARG A 162 -17.32 0.82 -21.65
N LYS A 163 -17.49 1.52 -22.78
CA LYS A 163 -16.80 2.78 -23.10
C LYS A 163 -17.39 3.98 -22.35
N ASP A 164 -18.66 3.94 -21.98
CA ASP A 164 -19.32 4.99 -21.19
C ASP A 164 -19.03 4.83 -19.67
N LYS A 165 -18.21 3.84 -19.27
CA LYS A 165 -17.88 3.60 -17.87
C LYS A 165 -16.82 4.59 -17.39
N ILE A 166 -17.11 5.25 -16.28
CA ILE A 166 -16.16 6.10 -15.55
C ILE A 166 -14.90 5.31 -15.17
N ASN A 167 -13.73 5.83 -15.55
CA ASN A 167 -12.40 5.36 -15.17
C ASN A 167 -11.95 6.05 -13.86
N PRO A 168 -11.91 5.35 -12.72
CA PRO A 168 -11.41 5.90 -11.47
C PRO A 168 -9.87 5.95 -11.46
N LEU A 169 -9.29 6.84 -10.65
CA LEU A 169 -7.84 6.91 -10.37
C LEU A 169 -7.20 5.54 -10.06
N LEU A 170 -7.90 4.69 -9.30
CA LEU A 170 -7.44 3.32 -8.95
C LEU A 170 -7.16 2.45 -10.20
N ALA A 171 -7.79 2.75 -11.33
CA ALA A 171 -7.56 2.03 -12.58
C ALA A 171 -6.11 2.14 -13.07
N LYS A 172 -5.32 3.15 -12.65
CA LYS A 172 -3.89 3.22 -12.96
C LYS A 172 -3.06 2.10 -12.34
N ASN A 173 -3.35 1.68 -11.12
CA ASN A 173 -2.55 0.65 -10.45
C ASN A 173 -2.72 -0.75 -11.06
N ASN A 174 -3.84 -0.98 -11.76
CA ASN A 174 -4.12 -2.24 -12.42
C ASN A 174 -3.96 -2.18 -13.96
N LYS A 175 -3.86 -1.01 -14.59
CA LYS A 175 -3.71 -0.90 -16.05
C LYS A 175 -2.26 -0.79 -16.48
N ILE A 176 -1.85 -1.62 -17.45
CA ILE A 176 -0.50 -1.58 -18.03
C ILE A 176 -0.59 -1.33 -19.54
N LYS A 177 0.32 -0.49 -20.05
CA LYS A 177 0.38 -0.09 -21.45
C LYS A 177 1.03 -1.20 -22.29
N ILE A 178 0.28 -1.78 -23.21
CA ILE A 178 0.73 -2.86 -24.11
C ILE A 178 0.42 -2.43 -25.55
N HIS A 179 1.45 -2.26 -26.38
CA HIS A 179 1.35 -1.81 -27.78
C HIS A 179 0.41 -0.60 -28.01
N ASN A 180 0.43 0.37 -27.08
CA ASN A 180 -0.42 1.57 -26.98
C ASN A 180 -1.80 1.44 -26.31
N ASP A 181 -2.31 0.24 -26.03
CA ASP A 181 -3.55 0.07 -25.27
C ASP A 181 -3.31 -0.06 -23.76
N MET A 182 -4.18 0.53 -22.94
CA MET A 182 -4.14 0.41 -21.47
C MET A 182 -5.02 -0.74 -20.97
N ILE A 183 -4.41 -1.89 -20.72
CA ILE A 183 -5.13 -3.13 -20.37
C ILE A 183 -5.22 -3.31 -18.84
N PRO A 184 -6.42 -3.40 -18.24
CA PRO A 184 -6.57 -3.71 -16.82
C PRO A 184 -6.25 -5.19 -16.55
N VAL A 185 -5.29 -5.40 -15.65
CA VAL A 185 -4.80 -6.69 -15.18
C VAL A 185 -5.48 -7.01 -13.85
N ASP A 186 -6.36 -8.00 -13.88
CA ASP A 186 -7.01 -8.58 -12.71
C ASP A 186 -6.43 -10.01 -12.51
N PRO A 187 -5.73 -10.28 -11.38
CA PRO A 187 -5.17 -11.61 -11.10
C PRO A 187 -6.21 -12.73 -11.10
N LEU A 188 -7.44 -12.47 -10.65
CA LEU A 188 -8.51 -13.47 -10.63
C LEU A 188 -8.96 -13.80 -12.05
N LEU A 189 -9.10 -12.77 -12.91
CA LEU A 189 -9.44 -12.96 -14.33
C LEU A 189 -8.33 -13.68 -15.09
N LEU A 190 -7.06 -13.37 -14.81
CA LEU A 190 -5.92 -14.10 -15.39
C LEU A 190 -5.92 -15.57 -14.95
N PHE A 191 -6.16 -15.85 -13.67
CA PHE A 191 -6.25 -17.21 -13.16
C PHE A 191 -7.42 -17.99 -13.80
N GLN A 192 -8.60 -17.37 -13.93
CA GLN A 192 -9.74 -17.95 -14.66
C GLN A 192 -9.39 -18.27 -16.13
N ARG A 193 -8.69 -17.36 -16.82
CA ARG A 193 -8.20 -17.63 -18.19
C ARG A 193 -7.24 -18.81 -18.23
N ILE A 194 -6.29 -18.91 -17.31
CA ILE A 194 -5.34 -20.04 -17.23
C ILE A 194 -6.11 -21.36 -17.05
N CYS A 195 -7.06 -21.43 -16.11
CA CYS A 195 -7.86 -22.63 -15.87
C CYS A 195 -8.65 -23.13 -17.10
N VAL A 196 -9.01 -22.22 -18.01
CA VAL A 196 -9.75 -22.51 -19.25
C VAL A 196 -8.86 -22.92 -20.42
N LEU A 197 -7.59 -22.46 -20.44
CA LEU A 197 -6.69 -22.59 -21.58
C LEU A 197 -5.63 -23.66 -21.43
N LYS A 198 -5.19 -23.89 -20.19
CA LYS A 198 -4.08 -24.78 -19.85
C LYS A 198 -4.38 -26.19 -20.36
N LYS A 199 -3.56 -26.68 -21.30
CA LYS A 199 -3.61 -28.04 -21.84
C LYS A 199 -2.79 -29.03 -21.03
N THR A 200 -1.67 -28.58 -20.45
CA THR A 200 -0.71 -29.44 -19.72
C THR A 200 -0.25 -28.79 -18.41
N ASP A 201 0.32 -29.59 -17.49
CA ASP A 201 0.90 -29.07 -16.25
C ASP A 201 2.14 -28.20 -16.51
N GLU A 202 2.86 -28.47 -17.60
CA GLU A 202 3.98 -27.67 -18.11
C GLU A 202 3.55 -26.26 -18.49
N GLU A 203 2.44 -26.08 -19.20
CA GLU A 203 1.91 -24.73 -19.51
C GLU A 203 1.59 -23.94 -18.24
N LEU A 204 1.08 -24.59 -17.18
CA LEU A 204 0.83 -23.94 -15.89
C LEU A 204 2.12 -23.50 -15.19
N LYS A 205 3.18 -24.30 -15.30
CA LYS A 205 4.51 -23.93 -14.83
C LYS A 205 5.02 -22.69 -15.58
N ASP A 206 4.82 -22.64 -16.89
CA ASP A 206 5.23 -21.50 -17.72
C ASP A 206 4.44 -20.23 -17.41
N TYR A 207 3.13 -20.31 -17.17
CA TYR A 207 2.34 -19.15 -16.69
C TYR A 207 2.85 -18.63 -15.33
N LEU A 208 3.33 -19.50 -14.44
CA LEU A 208 3.85 -19.12 -13.12
C LEU A 208 5.28 -18.54 -13.14
N ASN A 209 5.95 -18.55 -14.30
CA ASN A 209 7.16 -17.74 -14.56
C ASN A 209 6.84 -16.22 -14.64
N TYR A 210 5.56 -15.84 -14.71
CA TYR A 210 5.07 -14.47 -14.72
C TYR A 210 4.43 -14.11 -13.37
N GLU A 211 4.26 -12.82 -13.09
CA GLU A 211 3.68 -12.39 -11.81
C GLU A 211 2.17 -12.65 -11.68
N LEU A 212 1.46 -12.74 -12.82
CA LEU A 212 0.00 -12.88 -12.92
C LEU A 212 -0.76 -11.76 -12.18
N ALA A 213 -0.11 -10.61 -12.04
CA ALA A 213 -0.58 -9.43 -11.33
C ALA A 213 0.09 -8.16 -11.90
N PRO A 214 -0.45 -6.95 -11.66
CA PRO A 214 0.13 -5.71 -12.18
C PRO A 214 1.58 -5.44 -11.71
N TYR A 215 1.97 -6.02 -10.58
CA TYR A 215 3.31 -5.95 -10.02
C TYR A 215 3.55 -7.16 -9.09
N PRO A 216 4.81 -7.46 -8.72
CA PRO A 216 5.16 -8.60 -7.86
C PRO A 216 4.57 -8.48 -6.46
N LEU A 217 3.41 -9.10 -6.20
CA LEU A 217 2.69 -8.94 -4.91
C LEU A 217 3.49 -9.41 -3.69
N ALA A 218 4.49 -10.27 -3.90
CA ALA A 218 5.43 -10.70 -2.87
C ALA A 218 6.33 -9.57 -2.36
N LEU A 219 6.63 -8.58 -3.21
CA LEU A 219 7.55 -7.45 -2.98
C LEU A 219 6.88 -6.07 -3.07
N PHE A 220 5.61 -5.99 -3.48
CA PHE A 220 4.93 -4.72 -3.67
C PHE A 220 3.52 -4.74 -3.11
N GLU A 221 3.07 -3.56 -2.71
CA GLU A 221 1.76 -3.26 -2.13
C GLU A 221 1.31 -1.90 -2.68
N ASP A 222 0.16 -1.86 -3.33
CA ASP A 222 -0.38 -0.67 -4.03
C ASP A 222 0.59 0.01 -5.02
N GLY A 223 1.53 -0.76 -5.59
CA GLY A 223 2.57 -0.30 -6.51
C GLY A 223 3.84 0.21 -5.82
N GLU A 224 3.87 0.27 -4.49
CA GLU A 224 5.03 0.67 -3.69
C GLU A 224 5.79 -0.53 -3.09
N LEU A 225 7.05 -0.30 -2.67
CA LEU A 225 7.85 -1.29 -1.94
C LEU A 225 7.13 -1.70 -0.64
N ARG A 226 6.87 -3.00 -0.48
CA ARG A 226 6.17 -3.55 0.67
C ARG A 226 6.94 -3.27 1.96
N LYS A 227 6.23 -2.78 2.99
CA LYS A 227 6.86 -2.38 4.25
C LYS A 227 7.04 -3.50 5.26
N THR A 228 8.05 -3.29 6.10
CA THR A 228 8.38 -4.10 7.27
C THR A 228 8.53 -3.19 8.47
N LYS A 229 8.22 -3.70 9.66
CA LYS A 229 8.47 -3.04 10.93
C LYS A 229 9.97 -3.11 11.22
N LYS A 230 10.79 -2.25 10.58
CA LYS A 230 12.26 -2.34 10.63
C LYS A 230 12.82 -2.44 12.06
N SER A 231 12.14 -1.81 13.01
CA SER A 231 12.47 -1.86 14.44
C SER A 231 12.36 -3.22 15.12
N THR A 232 11.75 -4.26 14.53
CA THR A 232 11.84 -5.63 15.08
C THR A 232 13.25 -6.17 15.00
N PHE A 233 14.09 -5.69 14.06
CA PHE A 233 15.47 -6.17 13.91
C PHE A 233 16.35 -5.87 15.14
N TYR A 234 15.95 -4.92 16.01
CA TYR A 234 16.53 -4.74 17.35
C TYR A 234 16.47 -6.02 18.21
N GLU A 235 15.51 -6.93 17.98
CA GLU A 235 15.37 -8.21 18.70
C GLU A 235 16.54 -9.19 18.45
N LEU A 236 17.34 -8.97 17.41
CA LEU A 236 18.59 -9.70 17.21
C LEU A 236 19.72 -9.17 18.09
N PHE A 237 19.69 -7.91 18.51
CA PHE A 237 20.79 -7.28 19.24
C PHE A 237 20.62 -7.48 20.74
N SER A 238 21.61 -8.08 21.38
CA SER A 238 21.62 -8.20 22.84
C SER A 238 21.84 -6.85 23.49
N GLU A 239 20.89 -6.43 24.32
CA GLU A 239 20.99 -5.26 25.17
C GLU A 239 22.13 -5.42 26.18
N ILE A 240 22.77 -4.32 26.55
CA ILE A 240 23.89 -4.29 27.50
C ILE A 240 23.55 -3.37 28.69
N SER A 241 23.76 -3.87 29.90
CA SER A 241 23.74 -3.05 31.10
C SER A 241 25.12 -2.40 31.28
N ILE A 242 25.16 -1.07 31.18
CA ILE A 242 26.34 -0.26 31.47
C ILE A 242 25.89 1.12 31.95
N ASP A 243 26.46 1.60 33.06
CA ASP A 243 26.36 3.01 33.40
C ASP A 243 27.35 3.80 32.55
N LEU A 244 26.83 4.51 31.55
CA LEU A 244 27.65 5.37 30.70
C LEU A 244 28.34 6.48 31.50
N LYS A 245 27.82 6.90 32.67
CA LYS A 245 28.48 7.93 33.50
C LYS A 245 29.83 7.48 34.06
N SER A 246 30.07 6.17 34.14
CA SER A 246 31.38 5.63 34.55
C SER A 246 32.48 5.81 33.48
N LEU A 247 32.11 6.07 32.23
CA LEU A 247 33.06 6.31 31.14
C LEU A 247 33.58 7.75 31.21
N GLN A 248 34.89 7.91 31.33
CA GLN A 248 35.54 9.22 31.22
C GLN A 248 35.66 9.66 29.77
N ASN A 249 35.66 10.98 29.54
CA ASN A 249 35.86 11.62 28.23
C ASN A 249 35.02 11.01 27.08
N ILE A 250 33.71 10.87 27.31
CA ILE A 250 32.77 10.38 26.28
C ILE A 250 32.65 11.41 25.16
N HIS A 251 32.60 10.96 23.92
CA HIS A 251 32.15 11.73 22.76
C HIS A 251 30.78 11.22 22.29
N TYR A 252 29.80 12.12 22.17
CA TYR A 252 28.44 11.80 21.75
C TYR A 252 28.24 12.16 20.28
N VAL A 253 27.84 11.18 19.46
CA VAL A 253 27.41 11.41 18.08
C VAL A 253 25.89 11.24 18.02
N ILE A 254 25.19 12.31 17.69
CA ILE A 254 23.73 12.40 17.79
C ILE A 254 23.12 12.46 16.39
N ASP A 255 22.19 11.56 16.16
CA ASP A 255 21.26 11.58 15.03
C ASP A 255 20.41 12.85 15.07
N GLY A 256 20.68 13.77 14.14
CA GLY A 256 19.96 15.02 13.98
C GLY A 256 18.51 14.83 13.54
N GLY A 257 18.21 13.78 12.77
CA GLY A 257 16.86 13.41 12.36
C GLY A 257 16.00 13.02 13.57
N MET A 258 16.57 12.22 14.49
CA MET A 258 15.96 11.93 15.80
C MET A 258 15.86 13.18 16.68
N LEU A 259 16.93 14.00 16.73
CA LEU A 259 16.99 15.19 17.57
C LEU A 259 15.83 16.14 17.26
N LEU A 260 15.53 16.40 15.98
CA LEU A 260 14.44 17.29 15.56
C LEU A 260 13.10 16.99 16.23
N TYR A 261 12.74 15.73 16.45
CA TYR A 261 11.47 15.34 17.09
C TYR A 261 11.56 15.19 18.62
N ARG A 262 12.76 15.34 19.21
CA ARG A 262 13.05 15.10 20.62
C ARG A 262 12.61 16.27 21.51
N CYS A 263 12.98 17.48 21.14
CA CYS A 263 12.56 18.72 21.78
C CYS A 263 11.10 19.00 21.43
N LYS A 264 10.27 19.44 22.39
CA LYS A 264 8.85 19.77 22.15
C LYS A 264 8.64 21.27 22.12
N TRP A 265 8.22 21.77 20.96
CA TRP A 265 7.94 23.18 20.69
C TRP A 265 6.56 23.54 21.22
N GLN A 266 6.40 24.73 21.80
CA GLN A 266 5.09 25.31 22.07
C GLN A 266 4.65 26.17 20.88
N LEU A 267 3.34 26.30 20.69
CA LEU A 267 2.80 27.24 19.70
C LEU A 267 3.04 28.67 20.17
N ASN A 268 3.32 29.55 19.20
CA ASN A 268 3.68 30.96 19.36
C ASN A 268 5.10 31.27 19.91
N GLU A 269 5.92 30.27 20.23
CA GLU A 269 7.36 30.47 20.44
C GLU A 269 8.04 30.93 19.14
N THR A 270 9.09 31.76 19.25
CA THR A 270 9.90 32.17 18.09
C THR A 270 10.89 31.06 17.70
N PHE A 271 11.34 31.06 16.45
CA PHE A 271 12.35 30.08 16.01
C PHE A 271 13.67 30.18 16.78
N LYS A 272 14.03 31.36 17.30
CA LYS A 272 15.15 31.57 18.25
C LYS A 272 14.97 30.74 19.53
N ILE A 273 13.80 30.86 20.19
CA ILE A 273 13.46 30.10 21.40
C ILE A 273 13.47 28.59 21.12
N ILE A 274 12.98 28.19 19.95
CA ILE A 274 13.01 26.79 19.49
C ILE A 274 14.46 26.30 19.33
N CYS A 275 15.36 27.09 18.72
CA CYS A 275 16.78 26.71 18.59
C CYS A 275 17.50 26.66 19.96
N ASP A 276 17.24 27.62 20.85
CA ASP A 276 17.75 27.63 22.22
C ASP A 276 17.27 26.41 23.04
N LEU A 277 16.07 25.90 22.76
CA LEU A 277 15.57 24.67 23.36
C LEU A 277 16.42 23.44 22.98
N TYR A 278 16.90 23.36 21.73
CA TYR A 278 17.84 22.31 21.30
C TYR A 278 19.21 22.45 21.98
N VAL A 279 19.78 23.66 22.03
CA VAL A 279 21.04 23.94 22.75
C VAL A 279 20.93 23.49 24.21
N ARG A 280 19.86 23.90 24.90
CA ARG A 280 19.59 23.56 26.30
C ARG A 280 19.37 22.07 26.49
N TYR A 281 18.65 21.41 25.58
CA TYR A 281 18.47 19.96 25.61
C TYR A 281 19.82 19.24 25.52
N LEU A 282 20.69 19.64 24.58
CA LEU A 282 21.99 19.01 24.39
C LEU A 282 22.91 19.22 25.60
N LYS A 283 23.06 20.46 26.08
CA LYS A 283 23.91 20.80 27.25
C LYS A 283 23.43 20.12 28.54
N ASN A 284 22.14 19.85 28.69
CA ASN A 284 21.59 19.19 29.88
C ASN A 284 21.67 17.65 29.84
N ASN A 285 21.81 17.04 28.67
CA ASN A 285 21.79 15.56 28.51
C ASN A 285 23.16 14.97 28.12
N TYR A 286 24.05 15.79 27.58
CA TYR A 286 25.35 15.38 27.05
C TYR A 286 26.46 16.36 27.50
N ASN A 287 27.71 16.01 27.26
CA ASN A 287 28.86 16.84 27.63
C ASN A 287 29.31 17.74 26.46
N SER A 288 30.39 18.50 26.65
CA SER A 288 30.99 19.38 25.63
C SER A 288 31.43 18.66 24.35
N ASN A 289 31.71 17.35 24.40
CA ASN A 289 32.14 16.54 23.26
C ASN A 289 30.93 16.03 22.44
N THR A 290 30.03 16.93 22.03
CA THR A 290 28.80 16.58 21.32
C THR A 290 28.86 16.97 19.85
N TYR A 291 28.54 16.01 18.97
CA TYR A 291 28.56 16.09 17.52
C TYR A 291 27.15 15.76 17.02
N VAL A 292 26.50 16.66 16.29
CA VAL A 292 25.16 16.44 15.72
C VAL A 292 25.26 16.29 14.20
N VAL A 293 24.73 15.20 13.65
CA VAL A 293 24.77 14.92 12.20
C VAL A 293 23.35 14.96 11.65
N PHE A 294 23.06 15.92 10.78
CA PHE A 294 21.75 16.14 10.18
C PHE A 294 21.62 15.53 8.78
N ASP A 295 20.40 15.08 8.49
CA ASP A 295 20.00 14.66 7.14
C ASP A 295 20.04 15.79 6.11
N GLY A 296 20.21 15.39 4.86
CA GLY A 296 20.01 16.23 3.69
C GLY A 296 18.68 15.94 2.99
N TYR A 297 18.20 16.92 2.22
CA TYR A 297 16.89 16.83 1.56
C TYR A 297 16.95 17.07 0.05
N LYS A 298 18.10 16.76 -0.57
CA LYS A 298 18.24 16.71 -2.04
C LYS A 298 17.20 15.73 -2.63
N LYS A 299 16.56 16.14 -3.72
CA LYS A 299 15.46 15.37 -4.35
C LYS A 299 15.93 14.03 -4.92
N ASP A 300 17.17 14.00 -5.41
CA ASP A 300 17.78 12.88 -6.15
C ASP A 300 18.36 11.85 -5.16
N SER A 301 17.45 11.20 -4.43
CA SER A 301 17.73 10.21 -3.41
C SER A 301 16.78 9.02 -3.53
N ILE A 302 17.30 7.80 -3.34
CA ILE A 302 16.50 6.56 -3.29
C ILE A 302 15.54 6.52 -2.08
N LYS A 303 15.76 7.34 -1.04
CA LYS A 303 14.81 7.56 0.06
C LYS A 303 13.71 8.59 -0.29
N SER A 304 13.69 9.17 -1.50
CA SER A 304 12.69 10.18 -1.92
C SER A 304 11.26 9.64 -1.94
N ALA A 305 11.02 8.45 -2.48
CA ALA A 305 9.69 7.81 -2.46
C ALA A 305 9.15 7.65 -1.02
N GLU A 306 9.99 7.18 -0.10
CA GLU A 306 9.64 7.07 1.32
C GLU A 306 9.32 8.44 1.95
N ARG A 307 10.14 9.46 1.67
CA ARG A 307 9.95 10.84 2.16
C ARG A 307 8.64 11.44 1.62
N ASN A 308 8.38 11.29 0.32
CA ASN A 308 7.17 11.79 -0.34
C ASN A 308 5.91 11.17 0.27
N ARG A 309 5.89 9.85 0.50
CA ARG A 309 4.75 9.18 1.13
C ARG A 309 4.55 9.57 2.60
N ARG A 310 5.63 9.83 3.35
CA ARG A 310 5.51 10.43 4.70
C ARG A 310 4.89 11.84 4.63
N ALA A 311 5.27 12.65 3.64
CA ALA A 311 4.70 13.98 3.41
C ALA A 311 3.25 13.96 2.91
N LEU A 312 2.80 12.92 2.21
CA LEU A 312 1.38 12.77 1.84
C LEU A 312 0.45 12.67 3.06
N LYS A 313 0.92 12.08 4.18
CA LYS A 313 0.12 11.93 5.41
C LYS A 313 -0.06 13.23 6.18
N ASN A 314 0.96 14.08 6.20
CA ASN A 314 0.93 15.41 6.82
C ASN A 314 1.43 16.43 5.79
N LYS A 315 0.56 17.11 5.04
CA LYS A 315 1.01 18.19 4.15
C LYS A 315 1.17 19.52 4.90
N CYS A 316 2.29 20.19 4.65
CA CYS A 316 2.60 21.52 5.14
C CYS A 316 3.15 22.36 3.99
N ALA A 317 2.69 23.61 3.88
CA ALA A 317 3.21 24.57 2.92
C ALA A 317 4.70 24.85 3.16
N ASP A 318 5.38 25.37 2.14
CA ASP A 318 6.70 25.95 2.29
C ASP A 318 6.57 27.22 3.14
N ILE A 319 7.30 27.30 4.25
CA ILE A 319 7.31 28.45 5.14
C ILE A 319 8.68 29.10 5.04
N GLU A 320 8.67 30.41 4.81
CA GLU A 320 9.84 31.27 4.94
C GLU A 320 9.73 31.98 6.29
N PHE A 321 10.82 31.98 7.06
CA PHE A 321 10.84 32.42 8.44
C PHE A 321 12.26 32.86 8.83
N ASP A 322 12.34 33.79 9.77
CA ASP A 322 13.57 34.19 10.44
C ASP A 322 13.55 33.72 11.92
N GLU A 323 14.57 34.09 12.69
CA GLU A 323 14.66 33.71 14.11
C GLU A 323 13.56 34.34 14.99
N ASN A 324 12.96 35.46 14.58
CA ASN A 324 12.01 36.24 15.35
C ASN A 324 10.54 35.86 15.07
N MET A 325 10.27 35.22 13.92
CA MET A 325 8.93 34.74 13.57
C MET A 325 8.41 33.69 14.58
N SER A 326 7.17 33.87 15.04
CA SER A 326 6.49 32.92 15.93
C SER A 326 5.90 31.73 15.16
N LEU A 327 6.17 30.51 15.64
CA LEU A 327 5.60 29.27 15.10
C LEU A 327 4.07 29.21 15.30
N LYS A 328 3.31 29.15 14.20
CA LYS A 328 1.84 29.03 14.21
C LYS A 328 1.28 27.63 13.94
N ILE A 329 2.14 26.64 13.65
CA ILE A 329 1.72 25.28 13.31
C ILE A 329 2.41 24.22 14.17
N ALA A 330 1.77 23.07 14.33
CA ALA A 330 2.32 21.95 15.11
C ALA A 330 3.65 21.43 14.55
N GLN A 331 4.55 21.01 15.45
CA GLN A 331 5.89 20.51 15.13
C GLN A 331 5.92 19.41 14.07
N ASP A 332 5.05 18.41 14.19
CA ASP A 332 5.00 17.25 13.29
C ASP A 332 4.50 17.63 11.89
N LYS A 333 3.62 18.63 11.80
CA LYS A 333 3.17 19.24 10.54
C LYS A 333 4.30 20.09 9.94
N PHE A 334 4.97 20.94 10.70
CA PHE A 334 6.12 21.72 10.19
C PHE A 334 7.23 20.80 9.64
N LEU A 335 7.62 19.79 10.43
CA LEU A 335 8.67 18.82 10.08
C LEU A 335 8.24 17.80 9.02
N SER A 336 7.02 17.84 8.47
CA SER A 336 6.68 16.98 7.33
C SER A 336 7.21 17.53 6.01
N ASN A 337 7.45 18.84 5.92
CA ASN A 337 7.98 19.50 4.74
C ASN A 337 9.52 19.52 4.75
N ASN A 338 10.12 19.03 3.66
CA ASN A 338 11.57 18.91 3.50
C ASN A 338 12.31 20.26 3.38
N LYS A 339 11.70 21.28 2.78
CA LYS A 339 12.28 22.64 2.69
C LYS A 339 12.26 23.32 4.06
N ASN A 340 11.15 23.21 4.79
CA ASN A 340 11.02 23.74 6.16
C ASN A 340 12.04 23.11 7.11
N LYS A 341 12.22 21.78 7.01
CA LYS A 341 13.31 21.05 7.67
C LYS A 341 14.69 21.60 7.32
N SER A 342 14.96 21.79 6.03
CA SER A 342 16.28 22.26 5.57
C SER A 342 16.63 23.63 6.15
N ARG A 343 15.70 24.59 6.06
CA ARG A 343 15.85 25.95 6.64
C ARG A 343 16.03 25.92 8.16
N LEU A 344 15.25 25.08 8.85
CA LEU A 344 15.37 24.94 10.30
C LEU A 344 16.73 24.34 10.70
N ILE A 345 17.21 23.35 9.96
CA ILE A 345 18.53 22.74 10.21
C ILE A 345 19.64 23.77 9.97
N GLU A 346 19.55 24.58 8.91
CA GLU A 346 20.51 25.66 8.63
C GLU A 346 20.61 26.65 9.80
N MET A 347 19.47 27.20 10.25
CA MET A 347 19.40 28.07 11.43
C MET A 347 19.94 27.37 12.69
N LEU A 348 19.48 26.15 12.96
CA LEU A 348 19.89 25.38 14.14
C LEU A 348 21.39 25.05 14.13
N ARG A 349 22.00 24.80 12.98
CA ARG A 349 23.45 24.56 12.85
C ARG A 349 24.28 25.78 13.25
N ILE A 350 23.82 26.98 12.89
CA ILE A 350 24.45 28.25 13.31
C ILE A 350 24.34 28.38 14.83
N THR A 351 23.13 28.31 15.39
CA THR A 351 22.91 28.46 16.85
C THR A 351 23.67 27.41 17.68
N LEU A 352 23.82 26.18 17.16
CA LEU A 352 24.61 25.12 17.80
C LEU A 352 26.11 25.41 17.73
N ALA A 353 26.63 25.89 16.59
CA ALA A 353 28.04 26.25 16.43
C ALA A 353 28.44 27.40 17.36
N ASP A 354 27.62 28.46 17.44
CA ASP A 354 27.80 29.59 18.38
C ASP A 354 27.83 29.13 19.85
N ASN A 355 27.23 27.98 20.13
CA ASN A 355 27.19 27.35 21.45
C ASN A 355 28.27 26.29 21.70
N ASN A 356 29.28 26.21 20.82
CA ASN A 356 30.38 25.24 20.82
C ASN A 356 29.92 23.77 20.67
N ILE A 357 28.84 23.52 19.93
CA ILE A 357 28.37 22.18 19.59
C ILE A 357 28.68 21.91 18.12
N PHE A 358 29.44 20.85 17.84
CA PHE A 358 29.82 20.53 16.46
C PHE A 358 28.59 20.05 15.67
N THR A 359 28.41 20.56 14.45
CA THR A 359 27.35 20.11 13.55
C THR A 359 27.86 19.78 12.15
N CYS A 360 27.28 18.75 11.55
CA CYS A 360 27.47 18.42 10.15
C CYS A 360 26.12 18.15 9.49
N GLN A 361 26.03 18.34 8.17
CA GLN A 361 24.86 18.02 7.37
C GLN A 361 25.31 17.41 6.05
N VAL A 362 24.67 16.32 5.66
CA VAL A 362 24.90 15.64 4.37
C VAL A 362 23.96 16.18 3.28
N GLU A 363 24.23 15.85 2.01
CA GLU A 363 23.27 16.14 0.93
C GLU A 363 22.05 15.20 0.92
N ARG A 364 22.23 13.94 1.32
CA ARG A 364 21.24 12.87 1.18
C ARG A 364 20.78 12.31 2.51
N ASP A 365 21.58 11.50 3.19
CA ASP A 365 21.11 10.66 4.30
C ASP A 365 22.22 10.43 5.34
N ALA A 366 21.92 10.70 6.61
CA ALA A 366 22.94 10.80 7.65
C ALA A 366 23.41 9.46 8.22
N ASP A 367 22.70 8.35 7.96
CA ASP A 367 22.89 7.05 8.63
C ASP A 367 24.37 6.58 8.61
N THR A 368 25.03 6.69 7.45
CA THR A 368 26.44 6.32 7.28
C THR A 368 27.38 7.32 7.93
N LEU A 369 27.16 8.63 7.75
CA LEU A 369 28.04 9.66 8.31
C LEU A 369 28.00 9.67 9.85
N ILE A 370 26.85 9.35 10.47
CA ILE A 370 26.75 9.15 11.93
C ILE A 370 27.74 8.06 12.39
N VAL A 371 27.80 6.93 11.69
CA VAL A 371 28.71 5.84 12.02
C VAL A 371 30.17 6.20 11.69
N HIS A 372 30.47 6.79 10.52
CA HIS A 372 31.83 7.21 10.19
C HIS A 372 32.37 8.28 11.16
N THR A 373 31.55 9.25 11.57
CA THR A 373 31.91 10.23 12.59
C THR A 373 32.26 9.54 13.91
N ALA A 374 31.49 8.53 14.31
CA ALA A 374 31.77 7.76 15.52
C ALA A 374 33.05 6.92 15.40
N VAL A 375 33.29 6.27 14.25
CA VAL A 375 34.49 5.47 13.97
C VAL A 375 35.75 6.34 13.99
N ASN A 376 35.75 7.47 13.27
CA ASN A 376 36.89 8.39 13.13
C ASN A 376 37.28 9.10 14.44
N LEU A 377 36.42 9.07 15.47
CA LEU A 377 36.76 9.45 16.84
C LEU A 377 37.57 8.34 17.53
N GLU A 378 38.69 7.93 16.93
CA GLU A 378 39.58 6.88 17.40
C GLU A 378 40.07 7.11 18.85
N LYS A 379 40.41 6.02 19.55
CA LYS A 379 40.93 5.99 20.94
C LYS A 379 40.03 6.63 22.01
N LYS A 380 38.87 7.17 21.64
CA LYS A 380 37.87 7.79 22.55
C LYS A 380 36.77 6.80 22.94
N ASN A 381 36.11 7.08 24.07
CA ASN A 381 34.84 6.45 24.44
C ASN A 381 33.73 7.09 23.61
N VAL A 382 33.10 6.35 22.70
CA VAL A 382 32.11 6.91 21.76
C VAL A 382 30.73 6.32 21.99
N VAL A 383 29.72 7.20 22.03
CA VAL A 383 28.30 6.85 22.16
C VAL A 383 27.52 7.47 20.99
N ILE A 384 26.94 6.63 20.15
CA ILE A 384 25.93 7.05 19.17
C ILE A 384 24.56 7.13 19.86
N VAL A 385 23.79 8.18 19.58
CA VAL A 385 22.40 8.33 20.04
C VAL A 385 21.47 8.40 18.84
N SER A 386 20.62 7.39 18.65
CA SER A 386 19.63 7.33 17.56
C SER A 386 18.45 6.44 17.95
N GLU A 387 17.29 6.65 17.31
CA GLU A 387 16.16 5.71 17.37
C GLU A 387 16.13 4.74 16.18
N ASP A 388 16.93 4.97 15.13
CA ASP A 388 16.94 4.16 13.90
C ASP A 388 17.82 2.90 14.03
N ILE A 389 17.29 1.80 13.49
CA ILE A 389 17.97 0.51 13.43
C ILE A 389 19.01 0.47 12.31
N ASP A 390 18.84 1.29 11.28
CA ASP A 390 19.73 1.34 10.12
C ASP A 390 21.15 1.76 10.59
N VAL A 391 21.24 2.76 11.47
CA VAL A 391 22.48 3.21 12.13
C VAL A 391 23.14 2.10 12.97
N LEU A 392 22.38 1.32 13.74
CA LEU A 392 22.93 0.20 14.54
C LEU A 392 23.42 -0.96 13.65
N VAL A 393 22.73 -1.22 12.53
CA VAL A 393 23.13 -2.22 11.53
C VAL A 393 24.44 -1.81 10.86
N ILE A 394 24.58 -0.55 10.44
CA ILE A 394 25.82 -0.02 9.85
C ILE A 394 26.94 -0.03 10.89
N LEU A 395 26.67 0.36 12.15
CA LEU A 395 27.64 0.32 13.25
C LEU A 395 28.22 -1.08 13.48
N THR A 396 27.37 -2.12 13.47
CA THR A 396 27.82 -3.51 13.63
C THR A 396 28.58 -4.05 12.43
N ALA A 397 28.34 -3.50 11.23
CA ALA A 397 29.06 -3.89 10.02
C ALA A 397 30.44 -3.22 9.88
N LEU A 398 30.55 -1.93 10.19
CA LEU A 398 31.75 -1.13 9.95
C LEU A 398 32.77 -1.19 11.09
N VAL A 399 32.36 -1.52 12.33
CA VAL A 399 33.30 -1.66 13.46
C VAL A 399 33.86 -3.08 13.50
N THR A 400 35.03 -3.24 12.87
CA THR A 400 35.79 -4.49 12.79
C THR A 400 36.83 -4.65 13.90
N GLU A 401 37.32 -3.54 14.47
CA GLU A 401 38.29 -3.52 15.56
C GLU A 401 37.74 -4.11 16.87
N ASP A 402 38.64 -4.42 17.81
CA ASP A 402 38.25 -4.81 19.17
C ASP A 402 37.55 -3.68 19.96
N ARG A 403 37.61 -2.44 19.43
CA ARG A 403 36.97 -1.24 19.98
C ARG A 403 35.45 -1.40 20.08
N LYS A 404 34.92 -1.06 21.25
CA LYS A 404 33.48 -1.09 21.54
C LYS A 404 32.90 0.32 21.44
N ILE A 405 32.11 0.56 20.40
CA ILE A 405 31.27 1.76 20.29
C ILE A 405 29.89 1.43 20.86
N TYR A 406 29.33 2.34 21.65
CA TYR A 406 28.02 2.19 22.27
C TYR A 406 26.93 2.84 21.40
N PHE A 407 25.75 2.24 21.37
CA PHE A 407 24.56 2.78 20.74
C PHE A 407 23.47 2.94 21.80
N VAL A 408 22.98 4.16 21.99
CA VAL A 408 21.89 4.48 22.91
C VAL A 408 20.62 4.74 22.13
N LYS A 409 19.63 3.87 22.36
CA LYS A 409 18.25 4.16 22.01
C LYS A 409 17.60 4.91 23.19
N PRO A 410 17.29 6.21 23.05
CA PRO A 410 16.73 6.98 24.15
C PRO A 410 15.32 6.50 24.53
N SER A 411 14.89 6.79 25.76
CA SER A 411 13.53 6.50 26.22
C SER A 411 12.49 7.32 25.45
N ARG A 412 11.34 6.72 25.12
CA ARG A 412 10.25 7.41 24.41
C ARG A 412 8.89 6.94 24.93
N GLY A 413 8.17 7.85 25.60
CA GLY A 413 6.93 7.51 26.30
C GLY A 413 7.16 6.40 27.34
N LYS A 414 6.41 5.30 27.26
CA LYS A 414 6.55 4.13 28.13
C LYS A 414 7.76 3.24 27.81
N VAL A 415 8.45 3.46 26.68
CA VAL A 415 9.62 2.66 26.29
C VAL A 415 10.86 3.18 27.02
N GLN A 416 11.47 2.32 27.84
CA GLN A 416 12.71 2.64 28.55
C GLN A 416 13.90 2.81 27.60
N LYS A 417 14.93 3.52 28.07
CA LYS A 417 16.22 3.66 27.37
C LYS A 417 16.85 2.28 27.21
N LYS A 418 17.33 1.95 26.02
CA LYS A 418 18.09 0.72 25.75
C LYS A 418 19.50 1.03 25.29
N ILE A 419 20.47 0.21 25.66
CA ILE A 419 21.87 0.37 25.25
C ILE A 419 22.33 -0.89 24.51
N PHE A 420 22.93 -0.69 23.35
CA PHE A 420 23.56 -1.71 22.51
C PHE A 420 25.02 -1.32 22.26
N SER A 421 25.75 -2.15 21.53
CA SER A 421 27.11 -1.85 21.09
C SER A 421 27.39 -2.48 19.73
N SER A 422 28.49 -2.11 19.07
CA SER A 422 28.98 -2.75 17.85
C SER A 422 29.01 -4.28 17.93
N LYS A 423 29.35 -4.83 19.12
CA LYS A 423 29.43 -6.26 19.43
C LYS A 423 28.11 -6.90 19.93
N SER A 424 26.98 -6.18 19.95
CA SER A 424 25.72 -6.69 20.54
C SER A 424 25.06 -7.85 19.77
N LEU A 425 25.39 -8.04 18.48
CA LEU A 425 24.86 -9.13 17.66
C LEU A 425 25.58 -10.48 17.89
N GLU A 426 26.85 -10.43 18.32
CA GLU A 426 27.73 -11.60 18.49
C GLU A 426 27.18 -12.61 19.52
N LYS A 427 26.36 -12.14 20.46
CA LYS A 427 25.74 -12.96 21.52
C LYS A 427 24.56 -13.81 21.06
N SER A 428 23.99 -13.57 19.88
CA SER A 428 22.71 -14.14 19.45
C SER A 428 22.78 -14.84 18.09
N VAL A 429 23.40 -14.19 17.11
CA VAL A 429 23.62 -14.69 15.74
C VAL A 429 25.01 -14.22 15.26
N PRO A 430 26.10 -14.80 15.81
CA PRO A 430 27.46 -14.33 15.54
C PRO A 430 27.86 -14.40 14.06
N LYS A 431 27.49 -15.46 13.34
CA LYS A 431 27.84 -15.58 11.90
C LYS A 431 27.09 -14.56 11.04
N CYS A 432 25.92 -14.10 11.48
CA CYS A 432 25.20 -12.99 10.84
C CYS A 432 25.93 -11.64 10.90
N LYS A 433 26.93 -11.44 11.78
CA LYS A 433 27.66 -10.15 11.91
C LYS A 433 28.27 -9.70 10.59
N GLU A 434 29.01 -10.57 9.92
CA GLU A 434 29.68 -10.21 8.66
C GLU A 434 28.69 -9.91 7.53
N HIS A 435 27.44 -10.37 7.64
CA HIS A 435 26.41 -10.25 6.60
C HIS A 435 25.26 -9.33 7.01
N ILE A 436 25.41 -8.53 8.08
CA ILE A 436 24.28 -7.81 8.68
C ILE A 436 23.67 -6.75 7.75
N LEU A 437 24.49 -6.07 6.94
CA LEU A 437 24.02 -5.17 5.87
C LEU A 437 23.14 -5.92 4.86
N PHE A 438 23.62 -7.07 4.38
CA PHE A 438 22.91 -7.90 3.42
C PHE A 438 21.58 -8.44 3.98
N LEU A 439 21.60 -8.97 5.20
CA LEU A 439 20.40 -9.48 5.88
C LEU A 439 19.33 -8.39 6.03
N HIS A 440 19.74 -7.18 6.40
CA HIS A 440 18.82 -6.08 6.61
C HIS A 440 18.26 -5.52 5.29
N ALA A 441 19.12 -5.30 4.29
CA ALA A 441 18.73 -4.85 2.96
C ALA A 441 17.87 -5.89 2.23
N LEU A 442 18.26 -7.17 2.18
CA LEU A 442 17.50 -8.22 1.50
C LEU A 442 16.08 -8.33 2.07
N THR A 443 15.94 -8.29 3.39
CA THR A 443 14.63 -8.45 4.06
C THR A 443 13.82 -7.15 4.19
N GLY A 444 14.27 -6.06 3.56
CA GLY A 444 13.54 -4.80 3.41
C GLY A 444 13.97 -3.70 4.39
N CYS A 445 14.46 -2.58 3.89
CA CYS A 445 14.75 -1.38 4.67
C CYS A 445 13.86 -0.20 4.18
N ASP A 446 14.34 1.04 4.23
CA ASP A 446 13.57 2.16 3.68
C ASP A 446 13.61 2.23 2.13
N THR A 447 14.58 1.58 1.48
CA THR A 447 14.84 1.61 0.02
C THR A 447 14.70 0.26 -0.67
N THR A 448 14.55 -0.83 0.09
CA THR A 448 14.35 -2.19 -0.42
C THR A 448 13.06 -2.77 0.15
N SER A 449 12.44 -3.71 -0.56
CA SER A 449 11.16 -4.28 -0.11
C SER A 449 11.32 -5.34 0.98
N ALA A 450 10.34 -5.41 1.87
CA ALA A 450 10.03 -6.61 2.62
C ALA A 450 9.41 -7.69 1.71
N PHE A 451 9.55 -8.95 2.09
CA PHE A 451 8.81 -10.06 1.48
C PHE A 451 7.52 -10.33 2.26
N PHE A 452 6.40 -10.51 1.54
CA PHE A 452 5.10 -10.78 2.16
C PHE A 452 5.14 -12.02 3.08
N ASN A 453 4.67 -11.83 4.32
CA ASN A 453 4.65 -12.84 5.38
C ASN A 453 6.00 -13.56 5.64
N LYS A 454 7.15 -12.92 5.35
CA LYS A 454 8.48 -13.42 5.77
C LYS A 454 9.04 -12.58 6.91
N SER A 455 9.38 -13.24 8.02
CA SER A 455 9.97 -12.59 9.19
C SER A 455 11.49 -12.44 9.04
N LYS A 456 12.00 -11.20 9.19
CA LYS A 456 13.44 -10.91 9.28
C LYS A 456 14.15 -11.78 10.31
N ILE A 457 13.55 -11.88 11.50
CA ILE A 457 14.11 -12.60 12.66
C ILE A 457 14.17 -14.10 12.37
N LYS A 458 13.14 -14.65 11.73
CA LYS A 458 13.15 -16.06 11.30
C LYS A 458 14.23 -16.29 10.26
N PHE A 459 14.39 -15.39 9.29
CA PHE A 459 15.42 -15.52 8.27
C PHE A 459 16.83 -15.44 8.85
N ALA A 460 17.14 -14.47 9.72
CA ALA A 460 18.45 -14.39 10.37
C ALA A 460 18.79 -15.68 11.14
N LYS A 461 17.83 -16.26 11.89
CA LYS A 461 17.99 -17.54 12.59
C LYS A 461 18.15 -18.76 11.65
N THR A 462 17.67 -18.68 10.41
CA THR A 462 17.91 -19.70 9.37
C THR A 462 19.26 -19.48 8.70
N PHE A 463 19.61 -18.23 8.40
CA PHE A 463 20.86 -17.82 7.77
C PHE A 463 22.05 -18.23 8.63
N GLU A 464 22.05 -17.93 9.93
CA GLU A 464 23.07 -18.35 10.93
C GLU A 464 23.46 -19.84 10.86
N LYS A 465 22.55 -20.70 10.36
CA LYS A 465 22.74 -22.16 10.25
C LYS A 465 23.18 -22.62 8.86
N ARG A 466 23.17 -21.75 7.85
CA ARG A 466 23.34 -22.08 6.43
C ARG A 466 24.57 -21.40 5.82
N HIS A 467 25.67 -22.15 5.81
CA HIS A 467 26.96 -21.68 5.28
C HIS A 467 26.88 -21.30 3.78
N ASP A 468 26.06 -21.99 3.00
CA ASP A 468 25.84 -21.70 1.58
C ASP A 468 25.28 -20.28 1.35
N LEU A 469 24.46 -19.79 2.29
CA LEU A 469 23.92 -18.43 2.25
C LEU A 469 24.94 -17.39 2.72
N HIS A 470 25.91 -17.76 3.55
CA HIS A 470 27.00 -16.88 3.97
C HIS A 470 27.90 -16.54 2.80
N GLU A 471 28.37 -17.55 2.04
CA GLU A 471 29.19 -17.34 0.84
C GLU A 471 28.43 -16.51 -0.19
N SER A 472 27.16 -16.82 -0.42
CA SER A 472 26.28 -16.04 -1.29
C SER A 472 26.18 -14.56 -0.87
N ALA A 473 26.12 -14.28 0.43
CA ALA A 473 26.02 -12.91 0.93
C ALA A 473 27.34 -12.11 0.83
N LYS A 474 28.52 -12.75 0.71
CA LYS A 474 29.81 -12.05 0.55
C LYS A 474 29.88 -11.24 -0.74
N VAL A 475 29.34 -11.81 -1.82
CA VAL A 475 29.26 -11.24 -3.18
C VAL A 475 28.75 -9.79 -3.17
N PHE A 476 27.80 -9.47 -2.30
CA PHE A 476 27.17 -8.14 -2.23
C PHE A 476 28.06 -7.03 -1.66
N LYS A 477 29.20 -7.36 -1.03
CA LYS A 477 30.18 -6.37 -0.54
C LYS A 477 31.14 -5.89 -1.62
N ASN A 478 31.41 -6.73 -2.62
CA ASN A 478 32.43 -6.46 -3.63
C ASN A 478 32.02 -5.26 -4.50
N VAL A 479 32.88 -4.25 -4.57
CA VAL A 479 32.69 -3.08 -5.45
C VAL A 479 32.99 -3.52 -6.88
N ASN A 480 32.07 -3.26 -7.82
CA ASN A 480 32.13 -3.71 -9.22
C ASN A 480 31.97 -5.23 -9.42
N GLU A 481 31.17 -5.88 -8.58
CA GLU A 481 30.82 -7.30 -8.74
C GLU A 481 29.99 -7.54 -10.00
N VAL A 482 30.19 -8.69 -10.67
CA VAL A 482 29.51 -9.01 -11.92
C VAL A 482 28.03 -9.30 -11.64
N SER A 483 27.12 -8.65 -12.35
CA SER A 483 25.67 -8.72 -12.09
C SER A 483 25.13 -10.15 -12.03
N ASN A 484 25.62 -11.06 -12.87
CA ASN A 484 25.22 -12.47 -12.83
C ASN A 484 25.58 -13.16 -11.50
N ASN A 485 26.75 -12.86 -10.91
CA ASN A 485 27.15 -13.41 -9.60
C ASN A 485 26.20 -12.91 -8.50
N ILE A 486 25.88 -11.61 -8.51
CA ILE A 486 24.91 -10.97 -7.61
C ILE A 486 23.54 -11.68 -7.70
N PHE A 487 23.07 -11.95 -8.91
CA PHE A 487 21.76 -12.58 -9.12
C PHE A 487 21.73 -14.05 -8.74
N GLN A 488 22.77 -14.83 -9.05
CA GLN A 488 22.86 -16.24 -8.63
C GLN A 488 22.91 -16.36 -7.11
N ALA A 489 23.80 -15.61 -6.46
CA ALA A 489 23.98 -15.61 -5.02
C ALA A 489 22.73 -15.08 -4.29
N GLY A 490 22.18 -13.95 -4.73
CA GLY A 490 20.95 -13.41 -4.17
C GLY A 490 19.75 -14.33 -4.35
N THR A 491 19.66 -15.06 -5.47
CA THR A 491 18.61 -16.06 -5.70
C THR A 491 18.70 -17.20 -4.70
N ALA A 492 19.90 -17.72 -4.40
CA ALA A 492 20.09 -18.72 -3.34
C ALA A 492 19.60 -18.21 -1.97
N CYS A 493 19.85 -16.95 -1.63
CA CYS A 493 19.34 -16.34 -0.39
C CYS A 493 17.82 -16.15 -0.37
N ILE A 494 17.19 -15.79 -1.50
CA ILE A 494 15.72 -15.72 -1.61
C ILE A 494 15.09 -17.12 -1.50
N LEU A 495 15.69 -18.12 -2.14
CA LEU A 495 15.30 -19.52 -2.01
C LEU A 495 15.40 -19.98 -0.54
N GLY A 496 16.51 -19.67 0.13
CA GLY A 496 16.69 -19.90 1.57
C GLY A 496 15.64 -19.21 2.45
N LEU A 497 15.27 -17.96 2.14
CA LEU A 497 14.22 -17.19 2.82
C LEU A 497 12.84 -17.85 2.72
N TYR A 498 12.55 -18.49 1.59
CA TYR A 498 11.31 -19.26 1.39
C TYR A 498 11.41 -20.72 1.87
N GLY A 499 12.55 -21.13 2.42
CA GLY A 499 12.77 -22.46 2.98
C GLY A 499 13.08 -23.55 1.94
N ALA A 500 13.62 -23.18 0.78
CA ALA A 500 14.11 -24.14 -0.21
C ALA A 500 15.41 -24.83 0.27
N PRO A 501 15.60 -26.12 -0.02
CA PRO A 501 16.90 -26.80 0.11
C PRO A 501 17.98 -26.17 -0.78
N GLU A 502 19.25 -26.33 -0.40
CA GLU A 502 20.43 -25.80 -1.11
C GLU A 502 20.57 -26.29 -2.56
N GLN A 503 20.08 -27.50 -2.85
CA GLN A 503 20.14 -28.10 -4.18
C GLN A 503 19.22 -27.38 -5.19
N ILE A 504 18.24 -26.62 -4.71
CA ILE A 504 17.34 -25.84 -5.56
C ILE A 504 18.02 -24.50 -5.89
N LYS A 505 18.23 -24.24 -7.18
CA LYS A 505 18.83 -22.99 -7.69
C LYS A 505 17.88 -22.15 -8.57
N ASP A 506 16.82 -22.77 -9.08
CA ASP A 506 15.81 -22.11 -9.92
C ASP A 506 14.65 -21.57 -9.05
N LEU A 507 14.52 -20.24 -9.04
CA LEU A 507 13.47 -19.53 -8.31
C LEU A 507 12.06 -19.76 -8.88
N ASN A 508 11.94 -19.83 -10.20
CA ASN A 508 10.67 -20.01 -10.89
C ASN A 508 10.16 -21.45 -10.75
N ALA A 509 11.03 -22.46 -10.88
CA ALA A 509 10.67 -23.84 -10.58
C ALA A 509 10.28 -24.01 -9.10
N PHE A 510 10.95 -23.31 -8.17
CA PHE A 510 10.55 -23.32 -6.76
C PHE A 510 9.24 -22.55 -6.49
N ARG A 511 8.96 -21.49 -7.24
CA ARG A 511 7.67 -20.76 -7.23
C ARG A 511 6.52 -21.66 -7.65
N PHE A 512 6.67 -22.41 -8.75
CA PHE A 512 5.72 -23.44 -9.16
C PHE A 512 5.52 -24.53 -8.08
N LYS A 513 6.61 -25.09 -7.55
CA LYS A 513 6.55 -26.08 -6.45
C LYS A 513 5.86 -25.53 -5.20
N SER A 514 6.05 -24.25 -4.90
CA SER A 514 5.40 -23.55 -3.78
C SER A 514 3.91 -23.38 -4.01
N PHE A 515 3.49 -23.09 -5.24
CA PHE A 515 2.07 -23.01 -5.63
C PHE A 515 1.37 -24.37 -5.46
N ILE A 516 1.91 -25.45 -6.02
CA ILE A 516 1.36 -26.82 -5.87
C ILE A 516 1.29 -27.24 -4.39
N LYS A 517 2.29 -26.86 -3.57
CA LYS A 517 2.29 -27.11 -2.12
C LYS A 517 1.26 -26.29 -1.34
N ALA A 518 0.81 -25.15 -1.87
CA ALA A 518 -0.22 -24.32 -1.26
C ALA A 518 -1.62 -24.84 -1.60
N THR A 519 -1.88 -25.18 -2.87
CA THR A 519 -3.17 -25.72 -3.33
C THR A 519 -3.51 -27.05 -2.65
N THR A 520 -2.53 -27.96 -2.51
CA THR A 520 -2.68 -29.25 -1.81
C THR A 520 -2.99 -29.14 -0.31
N LYS A 521 -2.90 -27.95 0.29
CA LYS A 521 -3.15 -27.71 1.72
C LYS A 521 -4.49 -27.03 2.02
N ASN A 522 -5.38 -26.90 1.03
CA ASN A 522 -6.64 -26.15 1.14
C ASN A 522 -6.45 -24.72 1.70
N THR A 523 -5.25 -24.16 1.55
CA THR A 523 -4.92 -22.79 1.92
C THR A 523 -5.06 -21.94 0.67
N SER A 524 -5.66 -20.74 0.77
CA SER A 524 -5.73 -19.83 -0.37
C SER A 524 -4.32 -19.47 -0.83
N ALA A 525 -3.94 -19.97 -2.01
CA ALA A 525 -2.63 -19.78 -2.63
C ALA A 525 -2.53 -18.35 -3.20
N PHE A 526 -2.51 -17.35 -2.31
CA PHE A 526 -2.43 -15.94 -2.70
C PHE A 526 -1.05 -15.66 -3.31
N LEU A 527 -0.99 -15.03 -4.49
CA LEU A 527 0.25 -14.84 -5.27
C LEU A 527 1.38 -14.16 -4.48
N SER A 528 1.06 -13.24 -3.55
CA SER A 528 2.06 -12.62 -2.65
C SER A 528 2.78 -13.61 -1.74
N SER A 529 2.17 -14.76 -1.41
CA SER A 529 2.77 -15.77 -0.53
C SER A 529 3.85 -16.61 -1.22
N LEU A 530 3.87 -16.61 -2.55
CA LEU A 530 4.85 -17.29 -3.40
C LEU A 530 6.20 -16.52 -3.40
N PRO A 531 7.31 -17.19 -3.77
CA PRO A 531 8.53 -16.49 -4.17
C PRO A 531 8.21 -15.53 -5.32
N PRO A 532 8.85 -14.34 -5.40
CA PRO A 532 8.75 -13.50 -6.60
C PRO A 532 9.27 -14.25 -7.84
N THR A 533 8.91 -13.80 -9.04
CA THR A 533 9.56 -14.31 -10.26
C THR A 533 11.05 -14.00 -10.26
N ALA A 534 11.83 -14.73 -11.06
CA ALA A 534 13.25 -14.46 -11.27
C ALA A 534 13.53 -13.00 -11.68
N ASP A 535 12.70 -12.42 -12.55
CA ASP A 535 12.85 -11.04 -13.00
C ASP A 535 12.59 -10.01 -11.88
N ALA A 536 11.49 -10.16 -11.15
CA ALA A 536 11.18 -9.34 -9.98
C ALA A 536 12.25 -9.46 -8.88
N ALA A 537 12.79 -10.67 -8.70
CA ALA A 537 13.91 -10.92 -7.79
C ALA A 537 15.18 -10.19 -8.23
N VAL A 538 15.53 -10.20 -9.53
CA VAL A 538 16.66 -9.42 -10.07
C VAL A 538 16.52 -7.93 -9.74
N GLN A 539 15.35 -7.33 -9.94
CA GLN A 539 15.13 -5.91 -9.63
C GLN A 539 15.26 -5.62 -8.11
N HIS A 540 14.82 -6.53 -7.26
CA HIS A 540 15.03 -6.43 -5.80
C HIS A 540 16.51 -6.56 -5.42
N LEU A 541 17.21 -7.57 -5.96
CA LEU A 541 18.62 -7.81 -5.68
C LEU A 541 19.52 -6.67 -6.16
N LYS A 542 19.18 -6.03 -7.29
CA LYS A 542 19.82 -4.78 -7.74
C LYS A 542 19.76 -3.68 -6.67
N ARG A 543 18.56 -3.41 -6.12
CA ARG A 543 18.38 -2.42 -5.04
C ARG A 543 19.09 -2.81 -3.74
N VAL A 544 19.13 -4.11 -3.42
CA VAL A 544 19.87 -4.65 -2.27
C VAL A 544 21.37 -4.39 -2.41
N TYR A 545 21.94 -4.65 -3.59
CA TYR A 545 23.35 -4.33 -3.88
C TYR A 545 23.62 -2.83 -3.74
N LEU A 546 22.86 -1.97 -4.43
CA LEU A 546 23.02 -0.52 -4.34
C LEU A 546 22.96 -0.01 -2.89
N GLN A 547 22.01 -0.49 -2.09
CA GLN A 547 21.89 -0.05 -0.69
C GLN A 547 23.08 -0.48 0.19
N ILE A 548 23.61 -1.69 -0.03
CA ILE A 548 24.81 -2.16 0.68
C ILE A 548 26.02 -1.33 0.28
N GLN A 549 26.18 -1.03 -1.00
CA GLN A 549 27.30 -0.24 -1.52
C GLN A 549 27.26 1.21 -1.01
N ILE A 550 26.07 1.82 -0.95
CA ILE A 550 25.87 3.14 -0.29
C ILE A 550 26.25 3.07 1.19
N TRP A 551 25.89 2.00 1.92
CA TRP A 551 26.26 1.82 3.32
C TRP A 551 27.76 1.57 3.54
N LEU A 552 28.48 1.10 2.51
CA LEU A 552 29.93 0.96 2.51
C LEU A 552 30.66 2.24 2.04
N GLY A 553 29.93 3.29 1.65
CA GLY A 553 30.48 4.57 1.21
C GLY A 553 30.87 4.63 -0.27
N ASN A 554 30.48 3.64 -1.08
CA ASN A 554 30.79 3.60 -2.51
C ASN A 554 29.74 4.39 -3.30
N ASP A 555 30.20 5.23 -4.24
CA ASP A 555 29.31 5.93 -5.18
C ASP A 555 29.05 5.05 -6.40
N ILE A 556 27.77 4.80 -6.68
CA ILE A 556 27.30 3.93 -7.77
C ILE A 556 26.09 4.58 -8.42
N ASP A 557 26.09 4.64 -9.75
CA ASP A 557 24.99 5.17 -10.55
C ASP A 557 23.66 4.44 -10.25
N ILE A 558 22.65 5.19 -9.82
CA ILE A 558 21.40 4.68 -9.27
C ILE A 558 20.52 3.99 -10.33
N GLU A 559 20.53 4.48 -11.58
CA GLU A 559 19.58 4.05 -12.62
C GLU A 559 19.77 2.59 -13.02
N ASN A 560 21.01 2.11 -13.01
CA ASN A 560 21.34 0.73 -13.35
C ASN A 560 20.89 -0.30 -12.29
N TRP A 561 20.51 0.14 -11.07
CA TRP A 561 20.26 -0.76 -9.93
C TRP A 561 18.81 -0.77 -9.43
N GLY A 562 17.87 -0.92 -10.35
CA GLY A 562 16.47 -1.27 -10.04
C GLY A 562 15.59 -0.07 -9.65
N TRP A 563 15.99 1.11 -10.11
CA TRP A 563 15.28 2.39 -9.99
C TRP A 563 15.17 3.04 -11.38
N LYS A 564 14.16 3.88 -11.58
CA LYS A 564 14.02 4.72 -12.76
C LYS A 564 13.46 6.09 -12.39
N TYR A 565 13.78 7.12 -13.17
CA TYR A 565 13.14 8.42 -13.01
C TYR A 565 11.73 8.43 -13.61
N SER A 566 10.81 9.08 -12.91
CA SER A 566 9.48 9.44 -13.38
C SER A 566 9.13 10.80 -12.78
N ASN A 567 8.89 11.81 -13.62
CA ASN A 567 8.62 13.20 -13.21
C ASN A 567 9.65 13.75 -12.19
N ASN A 568 10.94 13.54 -12.45
CA ASN A 568 12.07 13.91 -11.58
C ASN A 568 12.04 13.28 -10.17
N ILE A 569 11.37 12.15 -10.01
CA ILE A 569 11.34 11.34 -8.78
C ILE A 569 11.84 9.92 -9.11
N LEU A 570 12.70 9.37 -8.26
CA LEU A 570 13.13 7.98 -8.35
C LEU A 570 12.03 7.04 -7.88
N ILE A 571 11.59 6.15 -8.76
CA ILE A 571 10.62 5.08 -8.47
C ILE A 571 11.26 3.71 -8.69
N ALA A 572 10.89 2.73 -7.84
CA ALA A 572 11.44 1.39 -7.94
C ALA A 572 10.93 0.66 -9.20
N ILE A 573 11.81 -0.06 -9.89
CA ILE A 573 11.40 -0.96 -10.98
C ILE A 573 10.80 -2.22 -10.35
N THR A 574 9.55 -2.53 -10.69
CA THR A 574 8.84 -3.70 -10.17
C THR A 574 9.35 -4.98 -10.81
N THR A 575 9.33 -5.02 -12.13
CA THR A 575 9.73 -6.10 -13.04
C THR A 575 9.88 -5.49 -14.44
N ASP A 576 10.76 -6.05 -15.26
CA ASP A 576 10.89 -5.72 -16.70
C ASP A 576 10.01 -6.64 -17.57
N GLN A 577 9.46 -7.71 -16.98
CA GLN A 577 8.56 -8.67 -17.62
C GLN A 577 7.12 -8.15 -17.67
N LEU A 578 6.36 -8.58 -18.68
CA LEU A 578 4.90 -8.38 -18.69
C LEU A 578 4.21 -9.15 -17.53
N PRO A 579 3.02 -8.72 -17.08
CA PRO A 579 2.27 -9.41 -16.02
C PRO A 579 1.95 -10.89 -16.29
N ALA A 580 1.82 -11.27 -17.56
CA ALA A 580 1.50 -12.60 -18.04
C ALA A 580 1.95 -12.72 -19.51
N PRO A 581 1.92 -13.92 -20.12
CA PRO A 581 2.16 -14.05 -21.55
C PRO A 581 1.21 -13.17 -22.38
N ASP A 582 1.72 -12.69 -23.50
CA ASP A 582 0.99 -11.87 -24.45
C ASP A 582 -0.33 -12.51 -24.90
N THR A 583 -0.33 -13.84 -25.09
CA THR A 583 -1.51 -14.65 -25.41
C THR A 583 -2.60 -14.53 -24.34
N LEU A 584 -2.24 -14.56 -23.06
CA LEU A 584 -3.16 -14.46 -21.93
C LEU A 584 -3.68 -13.04 -21.73
N LEU A 585 -2.85 -12.02 -22.00
CA LEU A 585 -3.22 -10.60 -21.87
C LEU A 585 -4.12 -10.13 -23.01
N LYS A 586 -3.71 -10.39 -24.26
CA LYS A 586 -4.42 -10.02 -25.50
C LYS A 586 -5.68 -10.83 -25.74
N MET A 587 -5.97 -11.83 -24.89
CA MET A 587 -7.08 -12.74 -25.09
C MET A 587 -8.45 -12.06 -24.92
N LEU A 588 -9.03 -11.74 -26.07
CA LEU A 588 -10.43 -11.39 -26.25
C LEU A 588 -11.18 -12.64 -26.68
N PHE A 589 -11.96 -13.25 -25.78
CA PHE A 589 -12.95 -14.25 -26.19
C PHE A 589 -13.93 -13.58 -27.14
N CYS A 590 -14.03 -14.06 -28.38
CA CYS A 590 -14.96 -13.47 -29.32
C CYS A 590 -16.40 -13.88 -28.99
N SER A 591 -17.31 -12.94 -29.21
CA SER A 591 -18.77 -13.16 -29.15
C SER A 591 -19.37 -13.36 -30.55
N CYS A 592 -18.56 -13.88 -31.49
CA CYS A 592 -18.96 -14.18 -32.86
C CYS A 592 -20.11 -15.20 -32.84
N LYS A 593 -21.26 -14.83 -33.42
CA LYS A 593 -22.46 -15.70 -33.48
C LYS A 593 -22.53 -16.58 -34.73
N LYS A 594 -21.71 -16.31 -35.74
CA LYS A 594 -21.64 -17.03 -37.03
C LYS A 594 -20.23 -16.89 -37.62
N GLY A 595 -19.40 -17.93 -37.47
CA GLY A 595 -18.07 -18.06 -38.09
C GLY A 595 -16.99 -17.05 -37.63
N CYS A 596 -15.80 -17.54 -37.24
CA CYS A 596 -14.65 -16.67 -36.91
C CYS A 596 -13.94 -16.11 -38.17
N GLY A 597 -14.65 -15.30 -38.99
CA GLY A 597 -14.11 -14.62 -40.17
C GLY A 597 -13.17 -13.44 -39.86
N ALA A 598 -12.85 -12.63 -40.87
CA ALA A 598 -11.91 -11.48 -40.74
C ALA A 598 -12.34 -10.42 -39.70
N ALA A 599 -13.62 -10.36 -39.34
CA ALA A 599 -14.13 -9.50 -38.28
C ALA A 599 -13.85 -9.99 -36.84
N CYS A 600 -13.44 -11.26 -36.68
CA CYS A 600 -13.27 -11.89 -35.38
C CYS A 600 -12.15 -11.25 -34.54
N GLY A 601 -12.45 -10.95 -33.27
CA GLY A 601 -11.50 -10.38 -32.31
C GLY A 601 -10.27 -11.27 -32.10
N CYS A 602 -10.45 -12.57 -31.89
CA CYS A 602 -9.33 -13.51 -31.73
C CYS A 602 -8.40 -13.48 -32.95
N ARG A 603 -8.98 -13.59 -34.15
CA ARG A 603 -8.24 -13.61 -35.42
C ARG A 603 -7.50 -12.30 -35.69
N LYS A 604 -8.10 -11.15 -35.39
CA LYS A 604 -7.45 -9.83 -35.47
C LYS A 604 -6.27 -9.68 -34.50
N SER A 605 -6.34 -10.33 -33.34
CA SER A 605 -5.24 -10.41 -32.37
C SER A 605 -4.21 -11.52 -32.69
N GLY A 606 -4.33 -12.22 -33.82
CA GLY A 606 -3.43 -13.32 -34.22
C GLY A 606 -3.63 -14.63 -33.44
N LEU A 607 -4.79 -14.81 -32.80
CA LEU A 607 -5.12 -15.96 -31.95
C LEU A 607 -6.21 -16.85 -32.57
N HIS A 608 -6.12 -18.16 -32.36
CA HIS A 608 -7.22 -19.09 -32.67
C HIS A 608 -8.42 -18.86 -31.72
N CYS A 609 -9.63 -19.13 -32.22
CA CYS A 609 -10.86 -19.14 -31.42
C CYS A 609 -10.86 -20.41 -30.54
N SER A 610 -11.06 -20.26 -29.23
CA SER A 610 -11.14 -21.38 -28.28
C SER A 610 -12.58 -21.73 -27.91
N VAL A 611 -12.79 -22.89 -27.27
CA VAL A 611 -14.10 -23.37 -26.78
C VAL A 611 -14.80 -22.42 -25.80
N ALA A 612 -14.07 -21.47 -25.20
CA ALA A 612 -14.63 -20.44 -24.32
C ALA A 612 -15.05 -19.16 -25.06
N CYS A 613 -14.91 -19.10 -26.39
CA CYS A 613 -15.57 -18.08 -27.21
C CYS A 613 -17.05 -18.46 -27.42
N LEU A 614 -17.93 -17.45 -27.37
CA LEU A 614 -19.36 -17.61 -27.04
C LEU A 614 -20.12 -18.68 -27.86
N GLN A 615 -19.77 -18.85 -29.13
CA GLN A 615 -20.33 -19.85 -30.05
C GLN A 615 -19.25 -20.33 -31.05
N CYS A 616 -18.11 -20.79 -30.52
CA CYS A 616 -16.99 -21.30 -31.32
C CYS A 616 -16.59 -22.74 -30.98
N SER A 617 -17.47 -23.45 -30.28
CA SER A 617 -17.40 -24.87 -29.94
C SER A 617 -17.73 -25.82 -31.09
N ASP A 618 -18.33 -25.30 -32.16
CA ASP A 618 -18.92 -26.09 -33.23
C ASP A 618 -18.03 -26.01 -34.49
N ASP A 619 -18.07 -27.02 -35.37
CA ASP A 619 -17.26 -27.14 -36.61
C ASP A 619 -17.40 -25.96 -37.61
N THR A 620 -18.33 -25.04 -37.36
CA THR A 620 -18.51 -23.80 -38.12
C THR A 620 -17.45 -22.71 -37.81
N CYS A 621 -16.54 -22.98 -36.87
CA CYS A 621 -15.52 -22.04 -36.43
C CYS A 621 -14.32 -21.94 -37.40
N LEU A 622 -14.38 -21.01 -38.36
CA LEU A 622 -13.32 -20.69 -39.34
C LEU A 622 -11.95 -20.21 -38.76
N ASN A 623 -11.74 -20.29 -37.45
CA ASN A 623 -10.50 -19.90 -36.76
C ASN A 623 -10.20 -20.85 -35.58
N ALA A 624 -10.81 -22.03 -35.53
CA ALA A 624 -10.48 -23.07 -34.56
C ALA A 624 -8.99 -23.46 -34.66
N PRO A 625 -8.37 -23.98 -33.57
CA PRO A 625 -7.06 -24.60 -33.66
C PRO A 625 -7.12 -25.90 -34.51
N PRO A 626 -6.01 -26.34 -35.13
CA PRO A 626 -5.96 -27.63 -35.82
C PRO A 626 -6.30 -28.79 -34.88
N ILE A 627 -7.10 -29.74 -35.35
CA ILE A 627 -7.42 -30.97 -34.62
C ILE A 627 -6.14 -31.82 -34.55
N ILE A 628 -5.64 -32.06 -33.34
CA ILE A 628 -4.60 -33.06 -33.10
C ILE A 628 -5.31 -34.41 -33.04
N GLN A 629 -5.13 -35.25 -34.07
CA GLN A 629 -5.57 -36.64 -34.00
C GLN A 629 -4.75 -37.36 -32.93
N MET A 630 -5.40 -37.73 -31.83
CA MET A 630 -4.86 -38.75 -30.93
C MET A 630 -5.07 -40.09 -31.64
N ASN A 631 -3.98 -40.71 -32.09
CA ASN A 631 -4.05 -42.05 -32.67
C ASN A 631 -4.68 -43.01 -31.65
N GLU A 632 -5.69 -43.75 -32.09
CA GLU A 632 -6.31 -44.80 -31.29
C GLU A 632 -5.25 -45.84 -30.95
N VAL A 633 -5.10 -46.15 -29.66
CA VAL A 633 -4.34 -47.30 -29.21
C VAL A 633 -5.24 -48.51 -29.44
N GLU A 634 -4.94 -49.32 -30.46
CA GLU A 634 -5.64 -50.57 -30.71
C GLU A 634 -5.50 -51.49 -29.47
N GLU A 635 -6.62 -51.79 -28.82
CA GLU A 635 -6.68 -52.83 -27.79
C GLU A 635 -6.48 -54.20 -28.45
N ASN A 636 -5.32 -54.82 -28.19
CA ASN A 636 -5.09 -56.24 -28.46
C ASN A 636 -4.62 -56.94 -27.17
N ILE A 637 -5.62 -57.44 -26.42
CA ILE A 637 -5.62 -58.54 -25.43
C ILE A 637 -4.44 -58.59 -24.44
#